data_AF-A0AA97HCA6-F1
#
_entry.id   AF-A0AA97HCA6-F1
#
_cell.length_a   1.000
_cell.length_b   1.000
_cell.length_c   1.000
_cell.angle_alpha   90.00
_cell.angle_beta   90.00
_cell.angle_gamma   90.00
#
_symmetry.space_group_name_H-M   'P 1'
#
loop_
_entity.id
_entity.type
_entity.pdbx_description
1 polymer ?
#
loop_
_entity_poly.entity_id
_entity_poly.type
_entity_poly.pdbx_seq_one_letter_code
_entity_poly.pdbx_strand_id
1 'polypeptide(L)'
;MKRFLRDGLLAACLAVMLSAFGTCGAAGTKLPVLMYHDLTTDPSKTNSMTVTDERFRLDMEFLQQFGYTPLLPADLINIREGKMQLPDKAVMVTFDDGYRSNYDYAYPVLQNTGMKAAIAVVAHNIRQEGDADSARHNMTWDELREMVDSGAVEVGSHTYNLHNPQYGGNNAPDGINGVMRLKGESRSAYNARVGGDLSSSVQLILTHTGQEKVNYFSYPFGAYDSWMPDLLAQAGIQVSALTNPGLSEISVTLQGLSRYGITMDRPVSALLRQTDQAVPALAAVSVNGELAKLPAYYINGNNYVRVRDVAVLLGGTGSAFNVEWNSGKNRVELQSFTPYTPLGTENAPLSGETRTVQSITEPTVADSVPSMVAAYNVDGYTYYKLRSLGDLCGFAVDWDEESQTVIVTA
;
A
#
# COMPACT_ATOMS: atom_id res chain seq x y z
N MET A 1 -26.31 -42.66 -49.80
CA MET A 1 -27.48 -42.02 -49.18
C MET A 1 -27.34 -42.21 -47.66
N LYS A 2 -27.16 -41.13 -46.87
CA LYS A 2 -27.45 -40.92 -45.42
C LYS A 2 -27.30 -42.11 -44.45
N ARG A 3 -26.78 -42.05 -43.21
CA ARG A 3 -26.05 -41.10 -42.33
C ARG A 3 -25.86 -41.91 -41.00
N PHE A 4 -24.76 -41.71 -40.28
CA PHE A 4 -24.54 -41.86 -38.82
C PHE A 4 -24.68 -43.20 -38.07
N LEU A 5 -23.62 -43.54 -37.30
CA LEU A 5 -23.54 -44.05 -35.90
C LEU A 5 -22.11 -44.62 -35.72
N ARG A 6 -21.06 -43.86 -35.36
CA ARG A 6 -20.67 -43.28 -34.06
C ARG A 6 -20.62 -44.27 -32.88
N ASP A 7 -19.37 -44.54 -32.50
CA ASP A 7 -18.77 -45.22 -31.35
C ASP A 7 -19.42 -44.97 -29.99
N GLY A 8 -19.28 -45.97 -29.11
CA GLY A 8 -19.57 -45.87 -27.68
C GLY A 8 -18.93 -47.00 -26.88
N LEU A 9 -17.62 -46.91 -26.63
CA LEU A 9 -16.97 -47.61 -25.51
C LEU A 9 -16.46 -46.54 -24.53
N LEU A 10 -17.15 -46.38 -23.41
CA LEU A 10 -16.72 -45.55 -22.30
C LEU A 10 -15.48 -46.18 -21.66
N ALA A 11 -14.31 -45.57 -21.86
CA ALA A 11 -13.18 -45.69 -20.95
C ALA A 11 -13.27 -44.54 -19.94
N ALA A 12 -13.56 -44.88 -18.68
CA ALA A 12 -13.57 -43.94 -17.57
C ALA A 12 -12.14 -43.49 -17.24
N CYS A 13 -11.73 -42.33 -17.76
CA CYS A 13 -10.58 -41.61 -17.24
C CYS A 13 -11.01 -40.87 -15.97
N LEU A 14 -10.65 -41.44 -14.83
CA LEU A 14 -10.78 -40.82 -13.51
C LEU A 14 -9.85 -39.59 -13.47
N ALA A 15 -10.42 -38.41 -13.72
CA ALA A 15 -9.75 -37.16 -13.42
C ALA A 15 -9.63 -37.05 -11.89
N VAL A 16 -8.43 -37.30 -11.37
CA VAL A 16 -8.07 -36.91 -10.01
C VAL A 16 -8.00 -35.38 -10.03
N MET A 17 -9.12 -34.73 -9.74
CA MET A 17 -9.09 -33.37 -9.21
C MET A 17 -8.41 -33.46 -7.85
N LEU A 18 -7.10 -33.23 -7.83
CA LEU A 18 -6.43 -32.81 -6.60
C LEU A 18 -6.99 -31.42 -6.28
N SER A 19 -8.13 -31.39 -5.61
CA SER A 19 -8.49 -30.26 -4.77
C SER A 19 -7.36 -30.15 -3.75
N ALA A 20 -6.39 -29.31 -4.05
CA ALA A 20 -5.50 -28.77 -3.05
C ALA A 20 -6.40 -27.99 -2.08
N PHE A 21 -6.94 -28.70 -1.08
CA PHE A 21 -7.16 -28.09 0.21
C PHE A 21 -5.77 -27.66 0.65
N GLY A 22 -5.40 -26.43 0.24
CA GLY A 22 -4.29 -25.73 0.83
C GLY A 22 -4.52 -25.83 2.31
N THR A 23 -3.65 -26.57 2.99
CA THR A 23 -3.52 -26.46 4.43
C THR A 23 -3.39 -24.97 4.69
N CYS A 24 -4.39 -24.40 5.37
CA CYS A 24 -4.35 -23.07 5.93
C CYS A 24 -3.19 -23.08 6.93
N GLY A 25 -1.98 -22.89 6.42
CA GLY A 25 -0.85 -22.47 7.23
C GLY A 25 -1.30 -21.14 7.82
N ALA A 26 -1.17 -20.99 9.13
CA ALA A 26 -1.54 -19.76 9.80
C ALA A 26 -0.82 -18.58 9.13
N ALA A 27 -1.52 -17.89 8.23
CA ALA A 27 -1.07 -16.65 7.63
C ALA A 27 -0.85 -15.69 8.80
N GLY A 28 0.34 -15.10 8.85
CA GLY A 28 0.76 -14.28 9.98
C GLY A 28 -0.29 -13.21 10.27
N THR A 29 -0.83 -13.21 11.47
CA THR A 29 -1.85 -12.28 11.98
C THR A 29 -1.26 -10.90 12.32
N LYS A 30 -0.07 -10.63 11.77
CA LYS A 30 0.69 -9.39 11.95
C LYS A 30 0.39 -8.44 10.81
N LEU A 31 -0.26 -7.33 11.15
CA LEU A 31 -0.63 -6.26 10.22
C LEU A 31 0.32 -5.06 10.37
N PRO A 32 1.03 -4.65 9.32
CA PRO A 32 1.63 -3.32 9.27
C PRO A 32 0.52 -2.27 9.12
N VAL A 33 0.52 -1.29 10.03
CA VAL A 33 -0.33 -0.10 9.95
C VAL A 33 0.56 1.10 9.70
N LEU A 34 0.34 1.82 8.61
CA LEU A 34 1.14 2.96 8.16
C LEU A 34 0.44 4.25 8.58
N MET A 35 1.17 5.18 9.18
CA MET A 35 0.63 6.44 9.70
C MET A 35 1.24 7.62 8.96
N TYR A 36 0.38 8.38 8.29
CA TYR A 36 0.67 9.65 7.64
C TYR A 36 -0.15 10.77 8.32
N HIS A 37 0.19 12.02 8.06
CA HIS A 37 -0.63 13.17 8.49
C HIS A 37 -0.82 14.11 7.30
N ASP A 38 0.15 14.97 7.03
CA ASP A 38 0.09 15.98 5.98
C ASP A 38 1.00 15.63 4.79
N LEU A 39 0.66 16.15 3.61
CA LEU A 39 1.41 16.00 2.37
C LEU A 39 1.74 17.36 1.78
N THR A 40 2.92 17.50 1.18
CA THR A 40 3.38 18.73 0.53
C THR A 40 4.04 18.45 -0.82
N THR A 41 3.94 19.38 -1.76
CA THR A 41 4.73 19.33 -3.01
C THR A 41 6.11 19.96 -2.85
N ASP A 42 6.35 20.67 -1.75
CA ASP A 42 7.61 21.34 -1.43
C ASP A 42 8.45 20.50 -0.44
N PRO A 43 9.55 19.88 -0.91
CA PRO A 43 10.41 19.04 -0.06
C PRO A 43 10.97 19.78 1.17
N SER A 44 11.10 21.10 1.12
CA SER A 44 11.62 21.91 2.24
C SER A 44 10.65 22.02 3.42
N LYS A 45 9.37 21.67 3.20
CA LYS A 45 8.31 21.67 4.23
C LYS A 45 8.10 20.30 4.88
N THR A 46 8.88 19.29 4.48
CA THR A 46 8.80 17.95 5.07
C THR A 46 9.34 17.93 6.51
N ASN A 47 8.77 17.06 7.35
CA ASN A 47 9.18 16.85 8.73
C ASN A 47 8.70 15.46 9.22
N SER A 48 8.71 15.19 10.53
CA SER A 48 8.28 13.90 11.08
C SER A 48 6.79 13.56 10.88
N MET A 49 5.98 14.53 10.44
CA MET A 49 4.53 14.44 10.24
C MET A 49 4.12 14.79 8.80
N THR A 50 5.04 15.32 7.98
CA THR A 50 4.76 15.78 6.63
C THR A 50 5.73 15.14 5.65
N VAL A 51 5.21 14.38 4.68
CA VAL A 51 6.00 13.81 3.57
C VAL A 51 5.63 14.48 2.25
N THR A 52 6.42 14.26 1.20
CA THR A 52 6.00 14.74 -0.12
C THR A 52 4.87 13.90 -0.69
N ASP A 53 4.04 14.51 -1.53
CA ASP A 53 3.07 13.80 -2.37
C ASP A 53 3.74 12.72 -3.23
N GLU A 54 4.92 13.02 -3.79
CA GLU A 54 5.73 12.03 -4.52
C GLU A 54 6.12 10.83 -3.63
N ARG A 55 6.55 11.06 -2.38
CA ARG A 55 6.89 9.96 -1.45
C ARG A 55 5.66 9.10 -1.17
N PHE A 56 4.50 9.71 -0.94
CA PHE A 56 3.26 8.97 -0.72
C PHE A 56 2.89 8.13 -1.97
N ARG A 57 2.96 8.70 -3.17
CA ARG A 57 2.75 7.95 -4.42
C ARG A 57 3.68 6.75 -4.54
N LEU A 58 4.99 6.96 -4.33
CA LEU A 58 5.99 5.89 -4.39
C LEU A 58 5.73 4.80 -3.33
N ASP A 59 5.25 5.16 -2.14
CA ASP A 59 4.84 4.19 -1.12
C ASP A 59 3.67 3.33 -1.58
N MET A 60 2.63 3.95 -2.16
CA MET A 60 1.44 3.23 -2.64
C MET A 60 1.75 2.36 -3.86
N GLU A 61 2.61 2.83 -4.77
CA GLU A 61 3.13 2.03 -5.88
C GLU A 61 3.91 0.82 -5.38
N PHE A 62 4.77 0.97 -4.37
CA PHE A 62 5.46 -0.17 -3.78
C PHE A 62 4.48 -1.23 -3.27
N LEU A 63 3.45 -0.81 -2.52
CA LEU A 63 2.41 -1.71 -2.03
C LEU A 63 1.70 -2.43 -3.18
N GLN A 64 1.27 -1.70 -4.21
CA GLN A 64 0.63 -2.26 -5.40
C GLN A 64 1.54 -3.27 -6.12
N GLN A 65 2.78 -2.88 -6.40
CA GLN A 65 3.74 -3.68 -7.18
C GLN A 65 4.13 -4.99 -6.49
N PHE A 66 4.18 -5.00 -5.15
CA PHE A 66 4.45 -6.20 -4.38
C PHE A 66 3.20 -6.96 -3.93
N GLY A 67 2.01 -6.55 -4.38
CA GLY A 67 0.75 -7.27 -4.20
C GLY A 67 0.16 -7.15 -2.80
N TYR A 68 0.37 -6.02 -2.13
CA TYR A 68 -0.27 -5.74 -0.85
C TYR A 68 -1.77 -5.49 -1.04
N THR A 69 -2.57 -6.01 -0.11
CA THR A 69 -4.02 -5.76 -0.05
C THR A 69 -4.30 -4.72 1.02
N PRO A 70 -4.83 -3.54 0.65
CA PRO A 70 -5.20 -2.51 1.61
C PRO A 70 -6.45 -2.93 2.37
N LEU A 71 -6.44 -2.80 3.70
CA LEU A 71 -7.56 -3.08 4.57
C LEU A 71 -8.08 -1.79 5.20
N LEU A 72 -9.40 -1.61 5.16
CA LEU A 72 -10.11 -0.61 5.94
C LEU A 72 -10.47 -1.17 7.34
N PRO A 73 -10.77 -0.30 8.33
CA PRO A 73 -11.22 -0.73 9.66
C PRO A 73 -12.38 -1.73 9.61
N ALA A 74 -13.36 -1.55 8.72
CA ALA A 74 -14.45 -2.49 8.51
C ALA A 74 -13.97 -3.87 8.04
N ASP A 75 -12.93 -3.93 7.20
CA ASP A 75 -12.33 -5.21 6.76
C ASP A 75 -11.71 -5.96 7.94
N LEU A 76 -11.03 -5.26 8.86
CA LEU A 76 -10.45 -5.87 10.06
C LEU A 76 -11.52 -6.50 10.96
N ILE A 77 -12.67 -5.83 11.10
CA ILE A 77 -13.82 -6.37 11.84
C ILE A 77 -14.34 -7.63 11.12
N ASN A 78 -14.55 -7.55 9.80
CA ASN A 78 -15.03 -8.70 9.02
C ASN A 78 -14.07 -9.90 9.09
N ILE A 79 -12.76 -9.66 9.09
CA ILE A 79 -11.74 -10.71 9.27
C ILE A 79 -11.87 -11.36 10.64
N ARG A 80 -11.98 -10.56 11.71
CA ARG A 80 -12.11 -11.08 13.08
C ARG A 80 -13.42 -11.84 13.31
N GLU A 81 -14.48 -11.46 12.61
CA GLU A 81 -15.77 -12.13 12.62
C GLU A 81 -15.84 -13.36 11.69
N GLY A 82 -14.77 -13.66 10.95
CA GLY A 82 -14.71 -14.79 10.02
C GLY A 82 -15.51 -14.59 8.73
N LYS A 83 -15.92 -13.36 8.42
CA LYS A 83 -16.65 -12.98 7.19
C LYS A 83 -15.72 -12.70 6.01
N MET A 84 -14.44 -12.43 6.29
CA MET A 84 -13.39 -12.19 5.30
C MET A 84 -12.13 -12.96 5.68
N GLN A 85 -11.39 -13.49 4.70
CA GLN A 85 -10.09 -14.10 4.96
C GLN A 85 -9.01 -13.01 5.02
N LEU A 86 -8.06 -13.15 5.95
CA LEU A 86 -6.89 -12.26 6.02
C LEU A 86 -6.01 -12.47 4.79
N PRO A 87 -5.74 -11.43 3.97
CA PRO A 87 -4.81 -11.55 2.85
C PRO A 87 -3.38 -11.78 3.34
N ASP A 88 -2.59 -12.58 2.59
CA ASP A 88 -1.19 -12.89 2.92
C ASP A 88 -0.32 -11.62 3.05
N LYS A 89 -0.61 -10.59 2.25
CA LYS A 89 0.07 -9.28 2.28
C LYS A 89 -0.89 -8.16 2.66
N ALA A 90 -1.52 -8.28 3.83
CA ALA A 90 -2.37 -7.22 4.35
C ALA A 90 -1.57 -5.96 4.76
N VAL A 91 -2.15 -4.78 4.56
CA VAL A 91 -1.64 -3.49 5.07
C VAL A 91 -2.81 -2.58 5.38
N MET A 92 -2.69 -1.73 6.40
CA MET A 92 -3.64 -0.66 6.66
C MET A 92 -2.92 0.68 6.54
N VAL A 93 -3.39 1.54 5.65
CA VAL A 93 -2.89 2.92 5.50
C VAL A 93 -3.78 3.84 6.31
N THR A 94 -3.19 4.72 7.11
CA THR A 94 -3.93 5.66 7.97
C THR A 94 -3.42 7.08 7.83
N PHE A 95 -4.32 8.04 7.88
CA PHE A 95 -4.04 9.46 8.04
C PHE A 95 -4.70 9.97 9.32
N ASP A 96 -4.01 10.85 10.04
CA ASP A 96 -4.58 11.59 11.17
C ASP A 96 -4.86 13.06 10.78
N ASP A 97 -5.59 13.77 11.63
CA ASP A 97 -5.94 15.20 11.58
C ASP A 97 -6.95 15.66 10.52
N GLY A 98 -6.99 15.01 9.35
CA GLY A 98 -7.90 15.35 8.25
C GLY A 98 -7.47 16.59 7.46
N TYR A 99 -6.19 16.62 7.04
CA TYR A 99 -5.63 17.70 6.24
C TYR A 99 -6.21 17.71 4.82
N ARG A 100 -6.31 18.91 4.24
CA ARG A 100 -6.78 19.12 2.87
C ARG A 100 -5.91 18.38 1.84
N SER A 101 -4.62 18.25 2.10
CA SER A 101 -3.66 17.50 1.28
C SER A 101 -4.01 16.01 1.14
N ASN A 102 -4.77 15.42 2.08
CA ASN A 102 -5.25 14.05 1.97
C ASN A 102 -6.29 13.91 0.83
N TYR A 103 -7.07 14.96 0.56
CA TYR A 103 -7.97 15.00 -0.59
C TYR A 103 -7.22 15.36 -1.87
N ASP A 104 -6.42 16.44 -1.86
CA ASP A 104 -5.82 16.96 -3.09
C ASP A 104 -4.73 16.04 -3.67
N TYR A 105 -3.99 15.32 -2.82
CA TYR A 105 -2.84 14.51 -3.24
C TYR A 105 -3.01 13.02 -2.94
N ALA A 106 -3.46 12.64 -1.73
CA ALA A 106 -3.53 11.23 -1.38
C ALA A 106 -4.67 10.51 -2.12
N TYR A 107 -5.85 11.12 -2.20
CA TYR A 107 -7.03 10.48 -2.79
C TYR A 107 -6.85 10.05 -4.26
N PRO A 108 -6.33 10.89 -5.18
CA PRO A 108 -6.03 10.46 -6.56
C PRO A 108 -5.02 9.31 -6.62
N VAL A 109 -4.02 9.30 -5.74
CA VAL A 109 -3.03 8.21 -5.66
C VAL A 109 -3.70 6.91 -5.20
N LEU A 110 -4.57 6.96 -4.18
CA LEU A 110 -5.32 5.80 -3.71
C LEU A 110 -6.16 5.19 -4.84
N GLN A 111 -6.87 6.04 -5.61
CA GLN A 111 -7.66 5.60 -6.77
C GLN A 111 -6.80 4.94 -7.84
N ASN A 112 -5.68 5.57 -8.22
CA ASN A 112 -4.81 5.07 -9.29
C ASN A 112 -4.07 3.77 -8.91
N THR A 113 -3.78 3.58 -7.62
CA THR A 113 -3.06 2.39 -7.15
C THR A 113 -3.99 1.26 -6.69
N GLY A 114 -5.29 1.55 -6.53
CA GLY A 114 -6.25 0.65 -5.88
C GLY A 114 -6.02 0.51 -4.37
N MET A 115 -5.19 1.38 -3.79
CA MET A 115 -4.98 1.42 -2.34
C MET A 115 -6.17 2.07 -1.63
N LYS A 116 -6.30 1.80 -0.34
CA LYS A 116 -7.33 2.38 0.53
C LYS A 116 -6.71 2.94 1.79
N ALA A 117 -7.38 3.90 2.43
CA ALA A 117 -6.89 4.48 3.69
C ALA A 117 -8.02 4.74 4.69
N ALA A 118 -7.71 4.64 5.98
CA ALA A 118 -8.55 5.20 7.02
C ALA A 118 -8.09 6.63 7.34
N ILE A 119 -9.02 7.57 7.49
CA ILE A 119 -8.68 8.95 7.89
C ILE A 119 -9.36 9.27 9.22
N ALA A 120 -8.59 9.44 10.28
CA ALA A 120 -9.10 9.88 11.57
C ALA A 120 -9.12 11.41 11.65
N VAL A 121 -10.31 12.00 11.73
CA VAL A 121 -10.48 13.46 11.67
C VAL A 121 -10.67 14.09 13.04
N VAL A 122 -10.05 15.25 13.25
CA VAL A 122 -10.43 16.15 14.36
C VAL A 122 -11.69 16.89 13.91
N ALA A 123 -12.86 16.39 14.30
CA ALA A 123 -14.13 16.78 13.68
C ALA A 123 -14.43 18.29 13.80
N HIS A 124 -13.91 18.98 14.82
CA HIS A 124 -14.03 20.43 14.96
C HIS A 124 -13.29 21.23 13.87
N ASN A 125 -12.22 20.66 13.30
CA ASN A 125 -11.38 21.32 12.29
C ASN A 125 -11.90 21.11 10.87
N ILE A 126 -12.77 20.12 10.64
CA ILE A 126 -13.32 19.84 9.33
C ILE A 126 -14.26 20.98 8.90
N ARG A 127 -14.05 21.44 7.67
CA ARG A 127 -14.75 22.58 7.12
C ARG A 127 -16.19 22.23 6.74
N GLN A 128 -17.05 23.24 6.81
CA GLN A 128 -18.45 23.12 6.44
C GLN A 128 -18.59 22.81 4.95
N GLU A 129 -19.72 22.20 4.60
CA GLU A 129 -20.11 21.92 3.21
C GLU A 129 -20.20 23.22 2.40
N GLY A 130 -19.79 23.15 1.13
CA GLY A 130 -19.71 24.32 0.26
C GLY A 130 -18.62 25.35 0.59
N ASP A 131 -17.74 25.11 1.58
CA ASP A 131 -16.55 25.94 1.81
C ASP A 131 -15.51 25.73 0.71
N ALA A 132 -15.52 26.65 -0.28
CA ALA A 132 -14.63 26.61 -1.44
C ALA A 132 -13.22 27.18 -1.18
N ASP A 133 -12.87 27.58 0.05
CA ASP A 133 -11.56 28.17 0.36
C ASP A 133 -10.47 27.10 0.48
N SER A 134 -9.85 26.76 -0.65
CA SER A 134 -8.77 25.78 -0.72
C SER A 134 -7.47 26.20 -0.01
N ALA A 135 -7.35 27.44 0.48
CA ALA A 135 -6.19 27.88 1.27
C ALA A 135 -6.26 27.37 2.72
N ARG A 136 -7.40 26.80 3.13
CA ARG A 136 -7.57 26.23 4.47
C ARG A 136 -6.96 24.83 4.56
N HIS A 137 -6.49 24.51 5.76
CA HIS A 137 -5.59 23.37 5.99
C HIS A 137 -6.32 22.03 6.15
N ASN A 138 -7.63 22.00 6.36
CA ASN A 138 -8.43 20.78 6.57
C ASN A 138 -9.42 20.55 5.44
N MET A 139 -9.86 19.31 5.24
CA MET A 139 -10.89 18.98 4.25
C MET A 139 -12.26 19.57 4.60
N THR A 140 -13.17 19.64 3.62
CA THR A 140 -14.61 19.80 3.87
C THR A 140 -15.27 18.46 4.15
N TRP A 141 -16.47 18.51 4.73
CA TRP A 141 -17.34 17.34 4.83
C TRP A 141 -17.75 16.75 3.48
N ASP A 142 -17.91 17.58 2.43
CA ASP A 142 -18.23 17.10 1.07
C ASP A 142 -17.07 16.28 0.47
N GLU A 143 -15.84 16.74 0.68
CA GLU A 143 -14.62 16.04 0.24
C GLU A 143 -14.49 14.68 0.94
N LEU A 144 -14.74 14.62 2.25
CA LEU A 144 -14.75 13.36 3.00
C LEU A 144 -15.87 12.41 2.55
N ARG A 145 -17.07 12.94 2.27
CA ARG A 145 -18.19 12.15 1.74
C ARG A 145 -17.83 11.54 0.39
N GLU A 146 -17.26 12.31 -0.53
CA GLU A 146 -16.83 11.82 -1.84
C GLU A 146 -15.83 10.66 -1.71
N MET A 147 -14.83 10.80 -0.82
CA MET A 147 -13.84 9.76 -0.58
C MET A 147 -14.46 8.48 0.00
N VAL A 148 -15.45 8.61 0.90
CA VAL A 148 -16.21 7.49 1.45
C VAL A 148 -17.07 6.80 0.38
N ASP A 149 -17.83 7.58 -0.40
CA ASP A 149 -18.72 7.06 -1.44
C ASP A 149 -17.96 6.30 -2.54
N SER A 150 -16.70 6.67 -2.79
CA SER A 150 -15.82 5.93 -3.71
C SER A 150 -15.40 4.54 -3.21
N GLY A 151 -15.53 4.27 -1.91
CA GLY A 151 -15.02 3.07 -1.24
C GLY A 151 -13.50 3.04 -1.03
N ALA A 152 -12.79 4.12 -1.37
CA ALA A 152 -11.34 4.24 -1.15
C ALA A 152 -10.98 4.59 0.30
N VAL A 153 -11.91 5.22 1.05
CA VAL A 153 -11.65 5.71 2.40
C VAL A 153 -12.74 5.36 3.39
N GLU A 154 -12.31 5.05 4.63
CA GLU A 154 -13.18 5.00 5.80
C GLU A 154 -12.78 6.10 6.78
N VAL A 155 -13.74 6.91 7.23
CA VAL A 155 -13.50 8.03 8.14
C VAL A 155 -13.67 7.58 9.59
N GLY A 156 -12.62 7.77 10.38
CA GLY A 156 -12.57 7.54 11.82
C GLY A 156 -12.57 8.83 12.63
N SER A 157 -12.67 8.70 13.95
CA SER A 157 -12.58 9.83 14.88
C SER A 157 -11.15 10.03 15.38
N HIS A 158 -10.69 11.28 15.36
CA HIS A 158 -9.52 11.75 16.10
C HIS A 158 -9.94 12.75 17.19
N THR A 159 -11.06 12.45 17.86
CA THR A 159 -11.81 13.34 18.78
C THR A 159 -12.58 14.45 18.06
N TYR A 160 -13.43 15.18 18.79
CA TYR A 160 -14.07 16.38 18.26
C TYR A 160 -13.14 17.58 18.44
N ASN A 161 -12.77 17.91 19.67
CA ASN A 161 -11.92 19.05 19.99
C ASN A 161 -10.96 18.76 21.17
N LEU A 162 -10.45 17.53 21.26
CA LEU A 162 -9.46 17.15 22.27
C LEU A 162 -8.05 16.96 21.69
N HIS A 163 -7.86 17.22 20.39
CA HIS A 163 -6.55 17.26 19.76
C HIS A 163 -5.86 18.61 20.05
N ASN A 164 -5.22 18.71 21.22
CA ASN A 164 -4.68 19.97 21.76
C ASN A 164 -3.14 20.06 21.67
N PRO A 165 -2.55 20.26 20.48
CA PRO A 165 -1.10 20.24 20.29
C PRO A 165 -0.38 21.31 21.12
N GLN A 166 -1.07 22.42 21.46
CA GLN A 166 -0.54 23.50 22.29
C GLN A 166 -0.08 23.04 23.68
N TYR A 167 -0.56 21.88 24.17
CA TYR A 167 -0.17 21.33 25.47
C TYR A 167 0.97 20.29 25.39
N GLY A 168 1.62 20.10 24.24
CA GLY A 168 2.83 19.27 24.13
C GLY A 168 2.60 17.77 23.96
N GLY A 169 1.41 17.35 23.55
CA GLY A 169 1.04 15.95 23.27
C GLY A 169 1.25 14.99 24.45
N ASN A 170 1.77 13.79 24.17
CA ASN A 170 2.17 12.80 25.18
C ASN A 170 3.27 13.30 26.15
N ASN A 171 3.93 14.41 25.82
CA ASN A 171 4.98 15.00 26.64
C ASN A 171 4.48 16.22 27.42
N ALA A 172 3.15 16.42 27.50
CA ALA A 172 2.56 17.47 28.31
C ALA A 172 3.09 17.40 29.77
N PRO A 173 3.55 18.52 30.38
CA PRO A 173 4.15 18.50 31.71
C PRO A 173 3.27 17.88 32.80
N ASP A 174 1.94 18.03 32.65
CA ASP A 174 0.95 17.49 33.57
C ASP A 174 0.34 16.16 33.08
N GLY A 175 0.79 15.62 31.95
CA GLY A 175 0.26 14.40 31.34
C GLY A 175 -1.19 14.51 30.90
N ILE A 176 -1.67 15.72 30.58
CA ILE A 176 -3.05 16.01 30.18
C ILE A 176 -3.05 16.52 28.73
N ASN A 177 -3.34 15.61 27.80
CA ASN A 177 -3.57 15.93 26.40
C ASN A 177 -4.34 14.80 25.71
N GLY A 178 -5.10 15.12 24.66
CA GLY A 178 -5.96 14.14 24.02
C GLY A 178 -7.06 13.65 24.96
N VAL A 179 -7.16 12.33 25.05
CA VAL A 179 -8.18 11.64 25.85
C VAL A 179 -7.70 11.27 27.26
N MET A 180 -6.55 11.78 27.71
CA MET A 180 -6.04 11.48 29.06
C MET A 180 -6.92 12.07 30.16
N ARG A 181 -7.03 11.36 31.28
CA ARG A 181 -7.74 11.83 32.47
C ARG A 181 -7.06 13.01 33.13
N LEU A 182 -7.87 13.95 33.63
CA LEU A 182 -7.37 15.04 34.48
C LEU A 182 -7.04 14.50 35.88
N LYS A 183 -6.10 15.15 36.58
CA LYS A 183 -5.77 14.81 37.96
C LYS A 183 -7.01 14.93 38.87
N GLY A 184 -7.40 13.82 39.49
CA GLY A 184 -8.58 13.76 40.36
C GLY A 184 -9.92 13.70 39.62
N GLU A 185 -9.91 13.53 38.29
CA GLU A 185 -11.14 13.40 37.51
C GLU A 185 -11.90 12.14 37.91
N SER A 186 -13.17 12.32 38.29
CA SER A 186 -14.05 11.19 38.54
C SER A 186 -14.45 10.51 37.23
N ARG A 187 -14.85 9.23 37.29
CA ARG A 187 -15.32 8.52 36.10
C ARG A 187 -16.49 9.21 35.42
N SER A 188 -17.42 9.76 36.19
CA SER A 188 -18.55 10.51 35.65
C SER A 188 -18.12 11.78 34.92
N ALA A 189 -17.13 12.51 35.46
CA ALA A 189 -16.61 13.71 34.81
C ALA A 189 -15.86 13.38 33.52
N TYR A 190 -15.05 12.31 33.53
CA TYR A 190 -14.35 11.82 32.34
C TYR A 190 -15.34 11.39 31.24
N ASN A 191 -16.36 10.59 31.60
CA ASN A 191 -17.39 10.17 30.64
C ASN A 191 -18.14 11.38 30.05
N ALA A 192 -18.43 12.41 30.86
CA ALA A 192 -19.07 13.63 30.36
C ALA A 192 -18.17 14.42 29.40
N ARG A 193 -16.88 14.57 29.73
CA ARG A 193 -15.92 15.34 28.92
C ARG A 193 -15.48 14.58 27.67
N VAL A 194 -14.83 13.43 27.86
CA VAL A 194 -14.26 12.64 26.76
C VAL A 194 -15.33 11.87 26.00
N GLY A 195 -16.31 11.30 26.71
CA GLY A 195 -17.43 10.61 26.06
C GLY A 195 -18.34 11.58 25.30
N GLY A 196 -18.62 12.76 25.84
CA GLY A 196 -19.38 13.81 25.15
C GLY A 196 -18.66 14.34 23.90
N ASP A 197 -17.34 14.54 24.00
CA ASP A 197 -16.51 14.93 22.86
C ASP A 197 -16.50 13.85 21.76
N LEU A 198 -16.24 12.59 22.13
CA LEU A 198 -16.28 11.45 21.19
C LEU A 198 -17.65 11.34 20.53
N SER A 199 -18.74 11.45 21.30
CA SER A 199 -20.11 11.39 20.77
C SER A 199 -20.37 12.50 19.76
N SER A 200 -19.84 13.70 19.97
CA SER A 200 -19.98 14.82 19.03
C SER A 200 -19.22 14.54 17.74
N SER A 201 -18.00 14.01 17.83
CA SER A 201 -17.19 13.60 16.68
C SER A 201 -17.89 12.53 15.85
N VAL A 202 -18.36 11.46 16.50
CA VAL A 202 -19.09 10.36 15.84
C VAL A 202 -20.36 10.88 15.17
N GLN A 203 -21.16 11.70 15.85
CA GLN A 203 -22.38 12.24 15.27
C GLN A 203 -22.11 13.06 14.00
N LEU A 204 -21.09 13.93 14.02
CA LEU A 204 -20.74 14.74 12.85
C LEU A 204 -20.26 13.86 11.69
N ILE A 205 -19.37 12.90 11.95
CA ILE A 205 -18.89 11.98 10.92
C ILE A 205 -20.07 11.25 10.28
N LEU A 206 -20.94 10.60 11.06
CA LEU A 206 -22.11 9.87 10.53
C LEU A 206 -23.05 10.78 9.73
N THR A 207 -23.33 11.98 10.24
CA THR A 207 -24.24 12.95 9.60
C THR A 207 -23.72 13.40 8.24
N HIS A 208 -22.42 13.66 8.15
CA HIS A 208 -21.85 14.31 6.99
C HIS A 208 -21.28 13.33 5.97
N THR A 209 -20.70 12.21 6.38
CA THR A 209 -20.10 11.25 5.43
C THR A 209 -21.08 10.19 4.94
N GLY A 210 -22.24 10.04 5.58
CA GLY A 210 -23.22 9.01 5.24
C GLY A 210 -22.82 7.59 5.68
N GLN A 211 -21.69 7.43 6.38
CA GLN A 211 -21.30 6.13 6.95
C GLN A 211 -22.35 5.62 7.93
N GLU A 212 -22.65 4.32 7.91
CA GLU A 212 -23.57 3.70 8.88
C GLU A 212 -22.98 3.63 10.30
N LYS A 213 -21.64 3.53 10.39
CA LYS A 213 -20.88 3.39 11.64
C LYS A 213 -19.54 4.10 11.51
N VAL A 214 -19.01 4.54 12.66
CA VAL A 214 -17.59 4.90 12.79
C VAL A 214 -16.89 3.72 13.46
N ASN A 215 -16.04 3.01 12.73
CA ASN A 215 -15.35 1.84 13.28
C ASN A 215 -13.96 2.14 13.82
N TYR A 216 -13.39 3.31 13.51
CA TYR A 216 -12.00 3.64 13.77
C TYR A 216 -11.81 4.85 14.68
N PHE A 217 -10.88 4.73 15.63
CA PHE A 217 -10.40 5.83 16.47
C PHE A 217 -8.87 5.87 16.52
N SER A 218 -8.29 7.01 16.16
CA SER A 218 -6.87 7.26 16.38
C SER A 218 -6.71 8.08 17.66
N TYR A 219 -5.82 7.67 18.57
CA TYR A 219 -5.59 8.42 19.81
C TYR A 219 -4.73 9.66 19.52
N PRO A 220 -5.19 10.90 19.80
CA PRO A 220 -4.37 12.10 19.70
C PRO A 220 -3.01 11.92 20.35
N PHE A 221 -1.93 12.15 19.61
CA PHE A 221 -0.53 11.97 20.06
C PHE A 221 -0.15 10.53 20.47
N GLY A 222 -1.05 9.56 20.36
CA GLY A 222 -0.93 8.24 21.00
C GLY A 222 -1.22 8.26 22.50
N ALA A 223 -1.95 9.26 22.99
CA ALA A 223 -2.23 9.49 24.41
C ALA A 223 -3.28 8.49 24.93
N TYR A 224 -2.82 7.34 25.39
CA TYR A 224 -3.70 6.27 25.87
C TYR A 224 -4.24 6.53 27.29
N ASP A 225 -5.53 6.31 27.49
CA ASP A 225 -6.16 6.24 28.81
C ASP A 225 -6.94 4.93 28.98
N SER A 226 -6.82 4.30 30.14
CA SER A 226 -7.45 3.00 30.41
C SER A 226 -8.98 3.05 30.53
N TRP A 227 -9.59 4.24 30.61
CA TRP A 227 -11.05 4.41 30.58
C TRP A 227 -11.61 4.62 29.18
N MET A 228 -10.76 4.91 28.19
CA MET A 228 -11.17 5.14 26.80
C MET A 228 -11.77 3.90 26.12
N PRO A 229 -11.24 2.67 26.31
CA PRO A 229 -11.82 1.46 25.70
C PRO A 229 -13.33 1.26 25.96
N ASP A 230 -13.82 1.60 27.15
CA ASP A 230 -15.25 1.50 27.48
C ASP A 230 -16.08 2.51 26.70
N LEU A 231 -15.56 3.72 26.47
CA LEU A 231 -16.23 4.75 25.66
C LEU A 231 -16.24 4.37 24.18
N LEU A 232 -15.14 3.81 23.67
CA LEU A 232 -15.08 3.29 22.30
C LEU A 232 -16.10 2.17 22.09
N ALA A 233 -16.19 1.23 23.04
CA ALA A 233 -17.17 0.15 23.00
C ALA A 233 -18.62 0.68 23.02
N GLN A 234 -18.92 1.68 23.85
CA GLN A 234 -20.24 2.33 23.89
C GLN A 234 -20.58 3.06 22.58
N ALA A 235 -19.59 3.65 21.92
CA ALA A 235 -19.74 4.29 20.61
C ALA A 235 -19.77 3.29 19.43
N GLY A 236 -19.57 1.99 19.68
CA GLY A 236 -19.50 0.98 18.63
C GLY A 236 -18.20 0.98 17.83
N ILE A 237 -17.17 1.70 18.29
CA ILE A 237 -15.85 1.77 17.65
C ILE A 237 -15.04 0.55 18.07
N GLN A 238 -14.66 -0.29 17.10
CA GLN A 238 -13.98 -1.55 17.38
C GLN A 238 -12.48 -1.51 17.08
N VAL A 239 -12.05 -0.63 16.17
CA VAL A 239 -10.66 -0.48 15.75
C VAL A 239 -10.10 0.79 16.36
N SER A 240 -8.92 0.72 16.99
CA SER A 240 -8.22 1.93 17.40
C SER A 240 -6.71 1.81 17.28
N ALA A 241 -6.01 2.93 17.15
CA ALA A 241 -4.57 2.93 16.93
C ALA A 241 -3.80 3.95 17.78
N LEU A 242 -2.57 3.58 18.12
CA LEU A 242 -1.58 4.38 18.84
C LEU A 242 -0.44 4.79 17.90
N THR A 243 0.53 5.55 18.39
CA THR A 243 1.66 6.07 17.59
C THR A 243 2.94 5.26 17.74
N ASN A 244 2.95 4.22 18.60
CA ASN A 244 4.12 3.40 18.81
C ASN A 244 4.38 2.49 17.58
N PRO A 245 5.63 2.41 17.09
CA PRO A 245 5.96 1.56 15.95
C PRO A 245 5.88 0.09 16.31
N GLY A 246 5.34 -0.71 15.39
CA GLY A 246 5.25 -2.15 15.56
C GLY A 246 4.24 -2.78 14.60
N LEU A 247 4.39 -4.09 14.41
CA LEU A 247 3.36 -4.90 13.76
C LEU A 247 2.22 -5.16 14.75
N SER A 248 0.98 -5.03 14.26
CA SER A 248 -0.20 -5.25 15.08
C SER A 248 -0.71 -6.68 14.97
N GLU A 249 -0.99 -7.29 16.11
CA GLU A 249 -1.47 -8.67 16.20
C GLU A 249 -3.01 -8.70 16.21
N ILE A 250 -3.61 -8.67 15.01
CA ILE A 250 -5.06 -8.44 14.84
C ILE A 250 -5.92 -9.63 15.31
N SER A 251 -5.31 -10.80 15.51
CA SER A 251 -6.00 -11.95 16.11
C SER A 251 -6.25 -11.75 17.62
N VAL A 252 -5.41 -10.96 18.28
CA VAL A 252 -5.51 -10.68 19.72
C VAL A 252 -6.47 -9.52 19.97
N THR A 253 -6.25 -8.39 19.31
CA THR A 253 -7.04 -7.16 19.52
C THR A 253 -7.08 -6.27 18.29
N LEU A 254 -8.20 -5.58 18.09
CA LEU A 254 -8.32 -4.47 17.13
C LEU A 254 -8.16 -3.09 17.79
N GLN A 255 -8.05 -3.05 19.13
CA GLN A 255 -7.81 -1.81 19.87
C GLN A 255 -6.33 -1.61 20.16
N GLY A 256 -5.88 -0.36 20.08
CA GLY A 256 -4.50 0.04 20.37
C GLY A 256 -3.47 -0.49 19.36
N LEU A 257 -3.84 -0.59 18.09
CA LEU A 257 -2.95 -1.02 17.01
C LEU A 257 -1.70 -0.15 16.95
N SER A 258 -0.54 -0.79 16.84
CA SER A 258 0.75 -0.14 16.64
C SER A 258 0.86 0.36 15.20
N ARG A 259 1.47 1.53 15.00
CA ARG A 259 1.60 2.18 13.69
C ARG A 259 3.02 2.62 13.42
N TYR A 260 3.46 2.43 12.17
CA TYR A 260 4.70 3.01 11.68
C TYR A 260 4.41 4.39 11.11
N GLY A 261 4.90 5.45 11.77
CA GLY A 261 4.89 6.79 11.17
C GLY A 261 5.73 6.82 9.90
N ILE A 262 5.24 7.34 8.80
CA ILE A 262 6.02 7.41 7.57
C ILE A 262 6.66 8.79 7.45
N THR A 263 7.94 8.80 7.11
CA THR A 263 8.78 9.99 6.97
C THR A 263 9.61 9.86 5.71
N MET A 264 10.24 10.96 5.27
CA MET A 264 11.09 10.94 4.06
C MET A 264 12.28 9.96 4.17
N ASP A 265 12.78 9.72 5.38
CA ASP A 265 13.88 8.79 5.69
C ASP A 265 13.42 7.37 6.05
N ARG A 266 12.12 7.17 6.28
CA ARG A 266 11.51 5.86 6.53
C ARG A 266 10.41 5.56 5.51
N PRO A 267 10.76 5.33 4.23
CA PRO A 267 9.78 4.98 3.21
C PRO A 267 9.22 3.56 3.44
N VAL A 268 8.03 3.30 2.90
CA VAL A 268 7.37 1.99 3.02
C VAL A 268 8.21 0.89 2.37
N SER A 269 8.92 1.19 1.29
CA SER A 269 9.81 0.23 0.63
C SER A 269 10.93 -0.28 1.52
N ALA A 270 11.46 0.57 2.41
CA ALA A 270 12.48 0.18 3.38
C ALA A 270 11.87 -0.55 4.58
N LEU A 271 10.72 -0.07 5.07
CA LEU A 271 10.02 -0.65 6.20
C LEU A 271 9.53 -2.08 5.91
N LEU A 272 8.93 -2.26 4.73
CA LEU A 272 8.31 -3.50 4.27
C LEU A 272 9.17 -4.16 3.19
N ARG A 273 10.50 -4.06 3.30
CA ARG A 273 11.41 -4.64 2.30
C ARG A 273 11.17 -6.14 2.15
N GLN A 274 10.95 -6.59 0.93
CA GLN A 274 10.63 -7.99 0.66
C GLN A 274 11.89 -8.85 0.69
N THR A 275 11.74 -10.10 1.11
CA THR A 275 12.78 -11.13 1.03
C THR A 275 12.17 -12.36 0.39
N ASP A 276 12.77 -12.85 -0.70
CA ASP A 276 12.23 -13.93 -1.50
C ASP A 276 13.31 -14.87 -2.01
N GLN A 277 12.89 -15.97 -2.63
CA GLN A 277 13.77 -16.91 -3.33
C GLN A 277 13.73 -16.63 -4.84
N ALA A 278 14.90 -16.43 -5.43
CA ALA A 278 15.09 -16.24 -6.86
C ALA A 278 15.68 -17.50 -7.48
N VAL A 279 14.84 -18.21 -8.24
CA VAL A 279 15.22 -19.45 -8.94
C VAL A 279 15.65 -19.10 -10.36
N PRO A 280 16.89 -19.43 -10.78
CA PRO A 280 17.36 -19.09 -12.12
C PRO A 280 16.54 -19.83 -13.18
N ALA A 281 16.21 -19.12 -14.24
CA ALA A 281 15.39 -19.57 -15.35
C ALA A 281 15.90 -18.98 -16.67
N LEU A 282 15.47 -19.59 -17.78
CA LEU A 282 15.67 -19.07 -19.12
C LEU A 282 14.31 -18.93 -19.77
N ALA A 283 13.77 -17.70 -19.78
CA ALA A 283 12.45 -17.43 -20.31
C ALA A 283 12.48 -17.48 -21.85
N ALA A 284 11.55 -18.22 -22.45
CA ALA A 284 11.23 -18.06 -23.86
C ALA A 284 10.40 -16.78 -24.02
N VAL A 285 10.82 -15.90 -24.91
CA VAL A 285 10.16 -14.61 -25.15
C VAL A 285 9.94 -14.43 -26.65
N SER A 286 8.80 -13.88 -27.05
CA SER A 286 8.56 -13.41 -28.42
C SER A 286 8.45 -11.89 -28.41
N VAL A 287 9.22 -11.18 -29.21
CA VAL A 287 9.12 -9.72 -29.37
C VAL A 287 8.58 -9.43 -30.76
N ASN A 288 7.38 -8.88 -30.84
CA ASN A 288 6.69 -8.61 -32.11
C ASN A 288 6.66 -9.82 -33.06
N GLY A 289 6.57 -11.05 -32.50
CA GLY A 289 6.54 -12.31 -33.25
C GLY A 289 7.89 -12.99 -33.43
N GLU A 290 9.01 -12.32 -33.15
CA GLU A 290 10.35 -12.90 -33.24
C GLU A 290 10.75 -13.58 -31.94
N LEU A 291 11.18 -14.84 -32.00
CA LEU A 291 11.55 -15.61 -30.81
C LEU A 291 12.96 -15.26 -30.32
N ALA A 292 13.06 -15.11 -29.00
CA ALA A 292 14.28 -14.85 -28.26
C ALA A 292 14.29 -15.66 -26.94
N LYS A 293 15.43 -15.61 -26.25
CA LYS A 293 15.58 -16.17 -24.90
C LYS A 293 16.14 -15.10 -23.98
N LEU A 294 15.61 -15.03 -22.77
CA LEU A 294 15.99 -14.01 -21.80
C LEU A 294 16.38 -14.69 -20.47
N PRO A 295 17.64 -14.53 -19.99
CA PRO A 295 18.01 -14.99 -18.66
C PRO A 295 17.16 -14.27 -17.61
N ALA A 296 16.51 -15.03 -16.74
CA ALA A 296 15.56 -14.50 -15.77
C ALA A 296 15.68 -15.23 -14.43
N TYR A 297 15.17 -14.62 -13.37
CA TYR A 297 14.85 -15.31 -12.12
C TYR A 297 13.34 -15.45 -11.99
N TYR A 298 12.87 -16.64 -11.65
CA TYR A 298 11.50 -16.87 -11.25
C TYR A 298 11.36 -16.57 -9.76
N ILE A 299 10.51 -15.59 -9.43
CA ILE A 299 10.22 -15.16 -8.06
C ILE A 299 8.69 -15.01 -7.94
N ASN A 300 8.08 -15.74 -7.01
CA ASN A 300 6.65 -15.67 -6.70
C ASN A 300 5.74 -15.65 -7.94
N GLY A 301 5.92 -16.60 -8.87
CA GLY A 301 5.06 -16.68 -10.05
C GLY A 301 5.46 -15.81 -11.24
N ASN A 302 6.53 -15.02 -11.14
CA ASN A 302 6.86 -14.00 -12.14
C ASN A 302 8.30 -14.09 -12.61
N ASN A 303 8.53 -13.71 -13.88
CA ASN A 303 9.87 -13.56 -14.45
C ASN A 303 10.45 -12.18 -14.09
N TYR A 304 11.60 -12.21 -13.42
CA TYR A 304 12.41 -11.05 -13.11
C TYR A 304 13.66 -11.04 -13.99
N VAL A 305 13.87 -9.95 -14.72
CA VAL A 305 14.86 -9.87 -15.80
C VAL A 305 15.79 -8.69 -15.57
N ARG A 306 17.06 -8.81 -15.99
CA ARG A 306 17.97 -7.66 -15.93
C ARG A 306 17.48 -6.60 -16.90
N VAL A 307 17.37 -5.36 -16.42
CA VAL A 307 16.88 -4.24 -17.22
C VAL A 307 17.69 -4.00 -18.50
N ARG A 308 19.01 -4.23 -18.47
CA ARG A 308 19.88 -4.10 -19.65
C ARG A 308 19.65 -5.19 -20.69
N ASP A 309 19.28 -6.40 -20.28
CA ASP A 309 18.95 -7.47 -21.22
C ASP A 309 17.68 -7.14 -21.99
N VAL A 310 16.69 -6.53 -21.32
CA VAL A 310 15.47 -6.01 -21.96
C VAL A 310 15.78 -4.85 -22.91
N ALA A 311 16.67 -3.94 -22.52
CA ALA A 311 17.07 -2.83 -23.38
C ALA A 311 17.72 -3.32 -24.70
N VAL A 312 18.54 -4.38 -24.65
CA VAL A 312 19.07 -5.03 -25.86
C VAL A 312 17.96 -5.70 -26.65
N LEU A 313 17.07 -6.44 -25.98
CA LEU A 313 15.96 -7.15 -26.61
C LEU A 313 15.05 -6.21 -27.41
N LEU A 314 14.84 -4.99 -26.91
CA LEU A 314 13.93 -3.99 -27.50
C LEU A 314 14.62 -2.96 -28.39
N GLY A 315 15.95 -3.02 -28.57
CA GLY A 315 16.73 -1.96 -29.22
C GLY A 315 16.33 -1.60 -30.66
N GLY A 316 15.64 -2.50 -31.37
CA GLY A 316 15.11 -2.27 -32.72
C GLY A 316 13.61 -1.92 -32.79
N THR A 317 12.95 -1.73 -31.65
CA THR A 317 11.49 -1.55 -31.53
C THR A 317 11.11 -0.10 -31.20
N GLY A 318 9.81 0.20 -31.21
CA GLY A 318 9.29 1.51 -30.78
C GLY A 318 9.52 1.78 -29.30
N SER A 319 9.68 0.72 -28.49
CA SER A 319 9.90 0.79 -27.05
C SER A 319 11.37 0.66 -26.63
N ALA A 320 12.30 1.02 -27.51
CA ALA A 320 13.73 1.08 -27.15
C ALA A 320 13.97 2.13 -26.06
N PHE A 321 14.81 1.81 -25.07
CA PHE A 321 15.20 2.74 -24.01
C PHE A 321 16.66 2.53 -23.60
N ASN A 322 17.31 3.61 -23.17
CA ASN A 322 18.66 3.58 -22.63
C ASN A 322 18.62 3.33 -21.10
N VAL A 323 19.69 2.75 -20.57
CA VAL A 323 19.80 2.36 -19.15
C VAL A 323 21.08 2.89 -18.54
N GLU A 324 20.94 3.71 -17.52
CA GLU A 324 22.05 4.25 -16.73
C GLU A 324 21.94 3.84 -15.27
N TRP A 325 23.10 3.73 -14.61
CA TRP A 325 23.18 3.51 -13.17
C TRP A 325 23.64 4.79 -12.48
N ASN A 326 22.80 5.35 -11.64
CA ASN A 326 23.15 6.48 -10.80
C ASN A 326 23.72 5.99 -9.47
N SER A 327 25.06 5.89 -9.39
CA SER A 327 25.76 5.40 -8.19
C SER A 327 25.61 6.32 -6.98
N GLY A 328 25.41 7.62 -7.18
CA GLY A 328 25.20 8.57 -6.07
C GLY A 328 23.83 8.40 -5.40
N LYS A 329 22.85 7.84 -6.13
CA LYS A 329 21.47 7.62 -5.64
C LYS A 329 21.08 6.14 -5.58
N ASN A 330 22.02 5.24 -5.89
CA ASN A 330 21.83 3.78 -5.94
C ASN A 330 20.59 3.34 -6.71
N ARG A 331 20.37 3.91 -7.90
CA ARG A 331 19.16 3.62 -8.69
C ARG A 331 19.44 3.52 -10.17
N VAL A 332 18.52 2.84 -10.86
CA VAL A 332 18.46 2.78 -12.32
C VAL A 332 17.74 4.02 -12.85
N GLU A 333 18.31 4.61 -13.90
CA GLU A 333 17.71 5.71 -14.66
C GLU A 333 17.51 5.26 -16.11
N LEU A 334 16.32 5.47 -16.63
CA LEU A 334 15.86 5.05 -17.95
C LEU A 334 15.54 6.28 -18.79
N GLN A 335 15.88 6.21 -20.07
CA GLN A 335 15.54 7.23 -21.05
C GLN A 335 14.79 6.56 -22.20
N SER A 336 13.51 6.85 -22.32
CA SER A 336 12.64 6.26 -23.34
C SER A 336 13.05 6.75 -24.74
N PHE A 337 12.74 5.94 -25.75
CA PHE A 337 13.02 6.22 -27.17
C PHE A 337 14.48 6.52 -27.49
N THR A 338 15.39 6.10 -26.61
CA THR A 338 16.83 6.35 -26.73
C THR A 338 17.54 5.02 -26.90
N PRO A 339 18.40 4.85 -27.93
CA PRO A 339 19.11 3.60 -28.14
C PRO A 339 20.03 3.26 -26.97
N TYR A 340 19.95 2.02 -26.51
CA TYR A 340 20.90 1.46 -25.56
C TYR A 340 22.18 0.99 -26.25
N THR A 341 23.34 1.34 -25.70
CA THR A 341 24.63 0.81 -26.15
C THR A 341 25.06 -0.33 -25.22
N PRO A 342 25.14 -1.58 -25.70
CA PRO A 342 25.55 -2.73 -24.88
C PRO A 342 26.95 -2.55 -24.29
N LEU A 343 27.14 -2.98 -23.05
CA LEU A 343 28.42 -2.94 -22.34
C LEU A 343 29.18 -4.28 -22.44
N GLY A 344 28.58 -5.29 -23.07
CA GLY A 344 29.13 -6.63 -23.23
C GLY A 344 28.83 -7.57 -22.05
N THR A 345 27.97 -7.13 -21.13
CA THR A 345 27.53 -7.93 -19.96
C THR A 345 26.11 -8.47 -20.10
N GLU A 346 25.40 -8.02 -21.13
CA GLU A 346 24.00 -8.34 -21.36
C GLU A 346 23.85 -9.79 -21.80
N ASN A 347 22.75 -10.40 -21.39
CA ASN A 347 22.44 -11.81 -21.61
C ASN A 347 23.50 -12.78 -21.08
N ALA A 348 24.41 -12.33 -20.20
CA ALA A 348 25.37 -13.19 -19.54
C ALA A 348 24.62 -14.32 -18.78
N PRO A 349 25.06 -15.58 -18.87
CA PRO A 349 24.40 -16.69 -18.19
C PRO A 349 24.27 -16.44 -16.68
N LEU A 350 23.14 -16.84 -16.11
CA LEU A 350 22.93 -16.80 -14.67
C LEU A 350 23.67 -17.97 -14.00
N SER A 351 24.02 -17.79 -12.71
CA SER A 351 24.36 -18.92 -11.86
C SER A 351 23.16 -19.87 -11.79
N GLY A 352 23.40 -21.19 -11.83
CA GLY A 352 22.36 -22.20 -11.68
C GLY A 352 21.81 -22.35 -10.25
N GLU A 353 22.33 -21.58 -9.29
CA GLU A 353 21.93 -21.63 -7.89
C GLU A 353 20.74 -20.72 -7.59
N THR A 354 19.84 -21.18 -6.72
CA THR A 354 18.79 -20.33 -6.15
C THR A 354 19.40 -19.32 -5.17
N ARG A 355 18.93 -18.07 -5.21
CA ARG A 355 19.40 -16.97 -4.35
C ARG A 355 18.31 -16.52 -3.39
N THR A 356 18.67 -16.23 -2.14
CA THR A 356 17.83 -15.39 -1.28
C THR A 356 18.08 -13.94 -1.65
N VAL A 357 17.02 -13.21 -2.00
CA VAL A 357 17.12 -11.85 -2.57
C VAL A 357 16.28 -10.87 -1.76
N GLN A 358 16.61 -9.59 -1.86
CA GLN A 358 15.84 -8.50 -1.25
C GLN A 358 15.34 -7.52 -2.30
N SER A 359 14.13 -7.00 -2.11
CA SER A 359 13.60 -5.97 -2.99
C SER A 359 14.47 -4.71 -2.93
N ILE A 360 14.50 -3.96 -4.03
CA ILE A 360 15.09 -2.62 -4.04
C ILE A 360 14.23 -1.67 -3.21
N THR A 361 14.87 -0.65 -2.64
CA THR A 361 14.20 0.36 -1.79
C THR A 361 14.09 1.70 -2.49
N GLU A 362 14.97 1.96 -3.45
CA GLU A 362 15.06 3.17 -4.25
C GLU A 362 14.13 3.10 -5.46
N PRO A 363 13.51 4.22 -5.86
CA PRO A 363 12.68 4.26 -7.06
C PRO A 363 13.55 4.14 -8.31
N THR A 364 12.95 3.55 -9.35
CA THR A 364 13.50 3.61 -10.72
C THR A 364 13.04 4.90 -11.36
N VAL A 365 13.92 5.60 -12.07
CA VAL A 365 13.56 6.88 -12.71
C VAL A 365 13.47 6.65 -14.21
N ALA A 366 12.30 6.88 -14.82
CA ALA A 366 12.16 6.91 -16.27
C ALA A 366 11.82 8.34 -16.69
N ASP A 367 12.59 8.91 -17.62
CA ASP A 367 12.36 10.26 -18.15
C ASP A 367 12.20 11.33 -17.06
N SER A 368 13.04 11.25 -16.03
CA SER A 368 13.03 12.09 -14.81
C SER A 368 11.86 11.86 -13.85
N VAL A 369 10.96 10.92 -14.11
CA VAL A 369 9.85 10.55 -13.24
C VAL A 369 10.22 9.32 -12.40
N PRO A 370 10.32 9.43 -11.06
CA PRO A 370 10.55 8.27 -10.21
C PRO A 370 9.30 7.41 -10.12
N SER A 371 9.45 6.09 -10.15
CA SER A 371 8.39 5.10 -9.96
C SER A 371 8.90 3.93 -9.13
N MET A 372 8.07 3.41 -8.23
CA MET A 372 8.37 2.12 -7.60
C MET A 372 7.92 1.01 -8.52
N VAL A 373 8.85 0.12 -8.85
CA VAL A 373 8.62 -1.04 -9.72
C VAL A 373 9.09 -2.28 -8.96
N ALA A 374 8.35 -3.37 -9.05
CA ALA A 374 8.74 -4.63 -8.42
C ALA A 374 10.11 -5.09 -8.96
N ALA A 375 11.14 -5.00 -8.12
CA ALA A 375 12.49 -5.34 -8.48
C ALA A 375 13.33 -5.80 -7.28
N TYR A 376 14.32 -6.62 -7.57
CA TYR A 376 15.25 -7.21 -6.60
C TYR A 376 16.69 -6.94 -7.02
N ASN A 377 17.58 -6.83 -6.03
CA ASN A 377 19.01 -6.91 -6.28
C ASN A 377 19.46 -8.38 -6.26
N VAL A 378 20.11 -8.82 -7.34
CA VAL A 378 20.69 -10.16 -7.44
C VAL A 378 22.11 -10.04 -8.00
N ASP A 379 23.09 -10.50 -7.22
CA ASP A 379 24.52 -10.51 -7.58
C ASP A 379 25.02 -9.14 -8.13
N GLY A 380 24.54 -8.03 -7.55
CA GLY A 380 24.95 -6.67 -7.91
C GLY A 380 24.18 -6.04 -9.08
N TYR A 381 23.19 -6.74 -9.65
CA TYR A 381 22.33 -6.21 -10.72
C TYR A 381 20.89 -6.07 -10.24
N THR A 382 20.17 -5.13 -10.84
CA THR A 382 18.72 -4.95 -10.61
C THR A 382 17.92 -5.76 -11.60
N TYR A 383 17.06 -6.64 -11.08
CA TYR A 383 16.14 -7.46 -11.86
C TYR A 383 14.72 -6.98 -11.62
N TYR A 384 13.99 -6.71 -12.71
CA TYR A 384 12.63 -6.17 -12.69
C TYR A 384 11.64 -7.24 -13.09
N LYS A 385 10.47 -7.24 -12.44
CA LYS A 385 9.31 -7.97 -12.95
C LYS A 385 9.02 -7.46 -14.35
N LEU A 386 9.12 -8.34 -15.35
CA LEU A 386 9.11 -7.93 -16.77
C LEU A 386 7.84 -7.13 -17.14
N ARG A 387 6.66 -7.56 -16.66
CA ARG A 387 5.40 -6.83 -16.90
C ARG A 387 5.43 -5.41 -16.32
N SER A 388 5.92 -5.25 -15.10
CA SER A 388 6.00 -3.93 -14.45
C SER A 388 7.00 -3.00 -15.14
N LEU A 389 8.06 -3.55 -15.74
CA LEU A 389 8.97 -2.77 -16.58
C LEU A 389 8.30 -2.33 -17.89
N GLY A 390 7.41 -3.17 -18.45
CA GLY A 390 6.61 -2.83 -19.63
C GLY A 390 5.74 -1.60 -19.43
N ASP A 391 5.04 -1.53 -18.29
CA ASP A 391 4.22 -0.37 -17.92
C ASP A 391 5.04 0.93 -17.85
N LEU A 392 6.32 0.84 -17.45
CA LEU A 392 7.22 1.99 -17.34
C LEU A 392 7.86 2.39 -18.67
N CYS A 393 8.17 1.42 -19.53
CA CYS A 393 8.95 1.62 -20.76
C CYS A 393 8.12 1.61 -22.06
N GLY A 394 6.80 1.44 -21.96
CA GLY A 394 5.89 1.55 -23.10
C GLY A 394 5.68 0.28 -23.92
N PHE A 395 5.92 -0.91 -23.35
CA PHE A 395 5.66 -2.19 -24.02
C PHE A 395 4.69 -3.07 -23.22
N ALA A 396 3.91 -3.90 -23.91
CA ALA A 396 2.97 -4.83 -23.28
C ALA A 396 3.59 -6.22 -23.08
N VAL A 397 3.20 -6.91 -22.02
CA VAL A 397 3.68 -8.26 -21.67
C VAL A 397 2.51 -9.21 -21.40
N ASP A 398 2.33 -10.17 -22.30
CA ASP A 398 1.32 -11.23 -22.21
C ASP A 398 1.97 -12.62 -22.09
N TRP A 399 1.15 -13.65 -21.90
CA TRP A 399 1.58 -15.04 -21.75
C TRP A 399 0.81 -15.94 -22.72
N ASP A 400 1.53 -16.68 -23.56
CA ASP A 400 0.94 -17.75 -24.37
C ASP A 400 1.11 -19.10 -23.67
N GLU A 401 0.00 -19.65 -23.21
CA GLU A 401 -0.04 -20.92 -22.48
C GLU A 401 0.34 -22.12 -23.37
N GLU A 402 0.01 -22.11 -24.66
CA GLU A 402 0.27 -23.26 -25.54
C GLU A 402 1.78 -23.43 -25.82
N SER A 403 2.45 -22.31 -26.13
CA SER A 403 3.90 -22.31 -26.39
C SER A 403 4.76 -22.07 -25.15
N GLN A 404 4.15 -21.78 -23.99
CA GLN A 404 4.85 -21.39 -22.76
C GLN A 404 5.83 -20.22 -23.00
N THR A 405 5.39 -19.22 -23.77
CA THR A 405 6.21 -18.10 -24.22
C THR A 405 5.66 -16.78 -23.70
N VAL A 406 6.55 -15.92 -23.19
CA VAL A 406 6.20 -14.55 -22.84
C VAL A 406 6.08 -13.73 -24.12
N ILE A 407 4.94 -13.10 -24.36
CA ILE A 407 4.71 -12.27 -25.55
C ILE A 407 4.97 -10.81 -25.18
N VAL A 408 5.89 -10.17 -25.90
CA VAL A 408 6.22 -8.75 -25.76
C VAL A 408 5.80 -8.03 -27.02
N THR A 409 4.95 -7.02 -26.85
CA THR A 409 4.52 -6.12 -27.94
C THR A 409 5.10 -4.74 -27.67
N ALA A 410 6.02 -4.30 -28.54
CA ALA A 410 6.93 -3.18 -28.30
C ALA A 410 7.10 -2.24 -29.49
#